data_AF-A0A2W6S457-F1
#
_entry.id   AF-A0A2W6S457-F1
#
_cell.length_a   1.000
_cell.length_b   1.000
_cell.length_c   1.000
_cell.angle_alpha   90.00
_cell.angle_beta   90.00
_cell.angle_gamma   90.00
#
_symmetry.space_group_name_H-M   'P 1'
#
loop_
_entity.id
_entity.type
_entity.pdbx_description
1 polymer ?
#
loop_
_entity_poly.entity_id
_entity_poly.type
_entity_poly.pdbx_seq_one_letter_code
_entity_poly.pdbx_strand_id
1 'polypeptide(L)' 'MPNIDPIQPTQQERIVAVGFLTEHDLGVLGQGFRRAYRLEKEHDFQDLLAAIDRADQRKD' A
#
# COMPACT_ATOMS: atom_id res chain seq x y z
N MET A 1 -15.30 33.82 -21.77
CA MET A 1 -15.69 32.60 -21.02
C MET A 1 -14.40 31.92 -20.59
N PRO A 2 -14.22 31.55 -19.31
CA PRO A 2 -13.00 30.85 -18.90
C PRO A 2 -13.01 29.44 -19.49
N ASN A 3 -11.92 29.06 -20.14
CA ASN A 3 -11.70 27.72 -20.67
C ASN A 3 -11.49 26.79 -19.48
N ILE A 4 -12.43 25.88 -19.21
CA ILE A 4 -12.25 24.83 -18.22
C ILE A 4 -11.57 23.68 -18.95
N ASP A 5 -10.25 23.63 -18.84
CA ASP A 5 -9.50 22.47 -19.31
C ASP A 5 -10.05 21.22 -18.60
N PRO A 6 -10.30 20.12 -19.33
CA PRO A 6 -10.71 18.88 -18.70
C PRO A 6 -9.60 18.43 -17.75
N ILE A 7 -9.95 18.30 -16.47
CA ILE A 7 -9.13 17.66 -15.44
C ILE A 7 -8.75 16.26 -15.94
N GLN A 8 -7.53 16.14 -16.49
CA GLN A 8 -6.94 14.85 -16.80
C GLN A 8 -6.72 14.15 -15.46
N PRO A 9 -7.24 12.92 -15.25
CA PRO A 9 -6.98 12.18 -14.02
C PRO A 9 -5.48 11.92 -13.94
N THR A 10 -4.79 12.73 -13.15
CA THR A 10 -3.37 12.59 -12.85
C THR A 10 -3.20 11.25 -12.15
N GLN A 11 -2.54 10.31 -12.83
CA GLN A 11 -1.98 9.07 -12.27
C GLN A 11 -2.85 8.38 -11.21
N GLN A 12 -3.67 7.40 -11.62
CA GLN A 12 -4.46 6.52 -10.74
C GLN A 12 -3.80 6.31 -9.36
N GLU A 13 -4.38 6.94 -8.33
CA GLU A 13 -3.94 6.77 -6.95
C GLU A 13 -3.95 5.28 -6.61
N ARG A 14 -2.74 4.70 -6.53
CA ARG A 14 -2.58 3.28 -6.24
C ARG A 14 -2.68 3.08 -4.73
N ILE A 15 -3.89 2.79 -4.26
CA ILE A 15 -4.13 2.43 -2.86
C ILE A 15 -3.43 1.09 -2.57
N VAL A 16 -2.54 1.09 -1.57
CA VAL A 16 -1.88 -0.11 -1.06
C VAL A 16 -2.37 -0.34 0.37
N ALA A 17 -3.17 -1.39 0.57
CA ALA A 17 -3.59 -1.82 1.90
C ALA A 17 -2.54 -2.79 2.48
N VAL A 18 -2.05 -2.51 3.69
CA VAL A 18 -1.13 -3.36 4.45
C VAL A 18 -1.84 -3.76 5.74
N GLY A 19 -1.95 -5.06 6.00
CA GLY A 19 -2.56 -5.60 7.22
C GLY A 19 -1.68 -6.68 7.83
N PHE A 20 -1.68 -6.76 9.16
CA PHE A 20 -1.03 -7.85 9.88
C PHE A 20 -2.05 -8.98 10.06
N LEU A 21 -1.76 -10.12 9.48
CA LEU A 21 -2.68 -11.24 9.36
C LEU A 21 -1.97 -12.49 9.86
N THR A 22 -2.67 -13.33 10.61
CA THR A 22 -2.19 -14.68 10.90
C THR A 22 -2.31 -15.56 9.65
N GLU A 23 -1.65 -16.72 9.66
CA GLU A 23 -1.82 -17.71 8.58
C GLU A 23 -3.28 -18.11 8.39
N HIS A 24 -4.06 -18.16 9.48
CA HIS A 24 -5.50 -18.44 9.44
C HIS A 24 -6.26 -17.32 8.71
N ASP A 25 -6.00 -16.06 9.06
CA ASP A 25 -6.66 -14.92 8.44
C ASP A 25 -6.36 -14.83 6.94
N LEU A 26 -5.11 -15.14 6.55
CA LEU A 26 -4.72 -15.19 5.15
C LEU A 26 -5.48 -16.26 4.36
N GLY A 27 -5.72 -17.42 4.99
CA GLY A 27 -6.52 -18.50 4.41
C GLY A 27 -7.98 -18.13 4.21
N VAL A 28 -8.56 -17.35 5.13
CA VAL A 28 -9.95 -16.89 5.07
C VAL A 28 -10.14 -15.73 4.09
N LEU A 29 -9.19 -14.79 4.03
CA LEU A 29 -9.25 -13.61 3.16
C LEU A 29 -8.85 -13.89 1.69
N GLY A 30 -8.55 -15.15 1.37
CA GLY A 30 -7.95 -15.57 0.10
C GLY A 30 -8.67 -15.05 -1.16
N GLN A 31 -7.86 -14.59 -2.13
CA GLN A 31 -8.13 -14.03 -3.48
C GLN A 31 -8.04 -12.50 -3.62
N GLY A 32 -8.23 -11.72 -2.54
CA GLY A 32 -8.13 -10.25 -2.61
C GLY A 32 -6.69 -9.70 -2.60
N PHE A 33 -5.76 -10.44 -1.99
CA PHE A 33 -4.38 -10.01 -1.82
C PHE A 33 -3.50 -10.45 -2.98
N ARG A 34 -2.82 -9.49 -3.62
CA ARG A 34 -1.88 -9.78 -4.72
C ARG A 34 -0.52 -10.29 -4.22
N ARG A 35 -0.15 -10.01 -2.98
CA ARG A 35 1.15 -10.36 -2.38
C ARG A 35 1.01 -10.51 -0.87
N ALA A 36 1.72 -11.47 -0.29
CA ALA A 36 1.86 -11.67 1.14
C ALA A 36 3.34 -11.90 1.47
N TYR A 37 3.82 -11.32 2.57
CA TYR A 37 5.19 -11.46 3.06
C TYR A 37 5.13 -11.87 4.53
N ARG A 38 5.81 -12.95 4.88
CA ARG A 38 5.93 -13.41 6.27
C ARG A 38 6.90 -12.49 7.00
N LEU A 39 6.48 -11.95 8.14
CA LEU A 39 7.37 -11.27 9.07
C LEU A 39 7.86 -12.30 10.08
N GLU A 40 9.18 -12.38 10.30
CA GLU A 40 9.76 -13.34 11.24
C GLU A 40 10.00 -12.72 12.62
N LYS A 41 10.09 -11.38 12.68
CA LYS A 41 10.30 -10.63 13.92
C LYS A 41 9.29 -9.50 14.06
N GLU A 42 8.91 -9.18 15.30
CA GLU A 42 7.97 -8.09 15.61
C GLU A 42 8.44 -6.72 15.07
N HIS A 43 9.75 -6.50 14.98
CA HIS A 43 10.33 -5.24 14.51
C HIS A 43 10.24 -5.04 13.00
N ASP A 44 10.06 -6.10 12.21
CA ASP A 44 10.06 -6.04 10.74
C ASP A 44 8.90 -5.17 10.21
N PHE A 45 7.81 -5.05 10.99
CA PHE A 45 6.67 -4.20 10.63
C PHE A 45 6.98 -2.71 10.75
N GLN A 46 7.71 -2.29 11.79
CA GLN A 46 8.11 -0.89 11.98
C GLN A 46 9.05 -0.46 10.86
N ASP A 47 9.98 -1.34 10.48
CA ASP A 47 10.89 -1.12 9.36
C ASP A 47 10.13 -1.03 8.03
N LEU A 48 9.10 -1.85 7.83
CA LEU A 48 8.24 -1.79 6.64
C LEU A 48 7.47 -0.47 6.56
N LEU A 49 6.83 -0.03 7.65
CA LEU A 49 6.13 1.26 7.68
C LEU A 49 7.08 2.42 7.40
N ALA A 50 8.24 2.43 8.08
CA ALA A 50 9.26 3.46 7.84
C ALA A 50 9.77 3.46 6.40
N ALA A 51 9.88 2.28 5.76
CA ALA A 51 10.26 2.18 4.35
C ALA A 51 9.18 2.73 3.41
N ILE A 52 7.90 2.52 3.72
CA ILE A 52 6.76 3.09 2.97
C ILE A 52 6.77 4.62 3.11
N ASP A 53 6.90 5.15 4.33
CA ASP A 53 6.95 6.59 4.57
C ASP A 53 8.12 7.26 3.81
N ARG A 54 9.31 6.65 3.85
CA ARG A 54 10.48 7.12 3.08
C ARG A 54 10.31 7.01 1.57
N ALA A 55 9.51 6.06 1.09
CA ALA A 55 9.22 5.95 -0.35
C ALA A 55 8.24 7.03 -0.80
N ASP A 56 7.30 7.40 0.06
CA ASP A 56 6.36 8.48 -0.20
C ASP A 56 7.05 9.86 -0.18
N GLN A 57 7.94 10.09 0.79
CA GLN A 57 8.76 11.30 0.89
C GLN A 57 9.75 11.52 -0.27
N ARG A 58 10.02 10.50 -1.09
CA ARG A 58 10.94 10.59 -2.24
C ARG A 58 10.23 10.85 -3.57
N LYS A 59 8.91 11.04 -3.57
CA LYS A 59 8.13 11.34 -4.77
C LYS A 59 8.11 12.83 -5.17
N ASP A 60 8.98 13.65 -4.61
CA ASP A 60 9.23 15.04 -5.04
C ASP A 60 10.23 15.11 -6.20
#